data_AF-A0A2M7TUH6-F1
#
_entry.id   AF-A0A2M7TUH6-F1
#
_cell.length_a   1.000
_cell.length_b   1.000
_cell.length_c   1.000
_cell.angle_alpha   90.00
_cell.angle_beta   90.00
_cell.angle_gamma   90.00
#
_symmetry.space_group_name_H-M   'P 1'
#
loop_
_entity.id
_entity.type
_entity.pdbx_description
1 polymer ?
#
loop_
_entity_poly.entity_id
_entity_poly.type
_entity_poly.pdbx_seq_one_letter_code
_entity_poly.pdbx_strand_id
1 'polypeptide(L)'
;MIKTALIITWVVFNIIALIYLVTPPPLLRDLPNSVRSTLPGDTVQLKNVSGYFTNLTRREVINHYLSFYNHPLLIHLNHPPEKSKTIFRDTMQSYYLEELVLPFKESLFINGYEWENDVFTKPEKRIANKLTYNGVSYSA
;
A
#
# COMPACT_ATOMS: atom_id res chain seq x y z
N MET A 1 -11.91 -26.79 38.98
CA MET A 1 -12.41 -25.49 38.46
C MET A 1 -11.38 -24.80 37.56
N ILE A 2 -10.13 -24.62 38.00
CA ILE A 2 -9.06 -23.98 37.19
C ILE A 2 -8.82 -24.68 35.84
N LYS A 3 -8.73 -26.01 35.82
CA LYS A 3 -8.56 -26.79 34.58
C LYS A 3 -9.67 -26.52 33.57
N THR A 4 -10.93 -26.50 34.01
CA THR A 4 -12.08 -26.24 33.15
C THR A 4 -12.06 -24.82 32.61
N ALA A 5 -11.73 -23.83 33.44
CA ALA A 5 -11.59 -22.44 32.99
C ALA A 5 -10.47 -22.28 31.93
N LEU A 6 -9.32 -22.94 32.13
CA LEU A 6 -8.23 -22.93 31.15
C LEU A 6 -8.64 -23.55 29.80
N ILE A 7 -9.36 -24.68 29.85
CA ILE A 7 -9.87 -25.33 28.64
C ILE A 7 -10.85 -24.40 27.91
N ILE A 8 -11.79 -23.79 28.64
CA ILE A 8 -12.77 -22.85 28.06
C ILE A 8 -12.05 -21.66 27.41
N THR A 9 -11.10 -21.04 28.10
CA THR A 9 -10.32 -19.92 27.56
C THR A 9 -9.56 -20.32 26.29
N TRP A 10 -8.95 -21.51 26.28
CA TRP A 10 -8.23 -21.99 25.11
C TRP A 10 -9.16 -22.25 23.92
N VAL A 11 -10.33 -22.83 24.15
CA VAL A 11 -11.35 -23.05 23.11
C VAL A 11 -11.84 -21.71 22.56
N VAL A 12 -12.18 -20.75 23.41
CA VAL A 12 -12.62 -19.40 22.99
C VAL A 12 -11.54 -18.70 22.18
N PHE A 13 -10.29 -18.72 22.63
CA PHE A 13 -9.15 -18.16 21.91
C PHE A 13 -9.02 -18.75 20.51
N ASN A 14 -9.09 -20.09 20.38
CA ASN A 14 -8.99 -20.76 19.08
C ASN A 14 -10.17 -20.42 18.16
N ILE A 15 -11.39 -20.31 18.70
CA ILE A 15 -12.56 -19.89 17.92
C ILE A 15 -12.35 -18.47 17.39
N ILE A 16 -11.90 -17.53 18.23
CA ILE A 16 -11.63 -16.14 17.82
C ILE A 16 -10.51 -16.10 16.76
N ALA A 17 -9.42 -16.86 16.97
CA ALA A 17 -8.33 -16.95 16.02
C ALA A 17 -8.79 -17.53 14.66
N LEU A 18 -9.65 -18.55 14.68
CA LEU A 18 -10.20 -19.14 13.46
C LEU A 18 -11.13 -18.16 12.73
N ILE A 19 -12.02 -17.47 13.45
CA ILE A 19 -12.88 -16.42 12.88
C ILE A 19 -12.00 -15.34 12.23
N TYR A 20 -10.95 -14.91 12.93
CA TYR A 20 -9.99 -13.96 12.40
C TYR A 20 -9.40 -14.49 11.09
N LEU A 21 -8.77 -15.67 11.08
CA LEU A 21 -8.09 -16.20 9.89
C LEU A 21 -9.01 -16.41 8.68
N VAL A 22 -10.24 -16.89 8.89
CA VAL A 22 -11.20 -17.20 7.81
C VAL A 22 -11.86 -15.94 7.22
N THR A 23 -11.98 -14.86 7.99
CA THR A 23 -12.56 -13.60 7.48
C THR A 23 -11.69 -13.06 6.33
N PRO A 24 -12.22 -12.78 5.13
CA PRO A 24 -11.39 -12.30 4.03
C PRO A 24 -10.78 -10.91 4.35
N PRO A 25 -9.60 -10.59 3.79
CA PRO A 25 -9.08 -9.23 3.84
C PRO A 25 -10.02 -8.24 3.14
N PRO A 26 -9.92 -6.93 3.43
CA PRO A 26 -10.72 -5.92 2.76
C PRO A 26 -10.48 -5.91 1.25
N LEU A 27 -11.56 -5.72 0.49
CA LEU A 27 -11.47 -5.53 -0.96
C LEU A 27 -11.09 -4.08 -1.26
N LEU A 28 -9.91 -3.90 -1.84
CA LEU A 28 -9.42 -2.60 -2.27
C LEU A 28 -10.19 -2.11 -3.49
N ARG A 29 -10.42 -0.80 -3.57
CA ARG A 29 -10.98 -0.13 -4.74
C ARG A 29 -9.91 0.71 -5.43
N ASP A 30 -10.19 1.05 -6.67
CA ASP A 30 -9.32 1.92 -7.44
C ASP A 30 -9.23 3.31 -6.82
N LEU A 31 -8.04 3.91 -6.91
CA LEU A 31 -7.77 5.23 -6.38
C LEU A 31 -8.64 6.27 -7.11
N PRO A 32 -9.41 7.12 -6.41
CA PRO A 32 -10.29 8.09 -7.05
C PRO A 32 -9.47 9.20 -7.73
N ASN A 33 -10.08 9.86 -8.73
CA ASN A 33 -9.47 10.96 -9.47
C ASN A 33 -8.07 10.63 -10.04
N SER A 34 -7.86 9.37 -10.41
CA SER A 34 -6.59 8.87 -10.94
C SER A 34 -6.82 8.11 -12.24
N VAL A 35 -5.74 7.93 -13.01
CA VAL A 35 -5.75 7.12 -14.23
C VAL A 35 -4.95 5.86 -14.00
N ARG A 36 -5.58 4.71 -14.21
CA ARG A 36 -4.92 3.41 -14.04
C ARG A 36 -3.85 3.22 -15.13
N SER A 37 -2.62 2.96 -14.71
CA SER A 37 -1.49 2.78 -15.61
C SER A 37 -1.63 1.47 -16.39
N THR A 38 -1.43 1.56 -17.70
CA THR A 38 -1.30 0.40 -18.60
C THR A 38 0.16 0.12 -18.98
N LEU A 39 1.12 0.76 -18.31
CA LEU A 39 2.54 0.58 -18.61
C LEU A 39 3.03 -0.82 -18.23
N PRO A 40 4.06 -1.35 -18.91
CA PRO A 40 4.69 -2.60 -18.52
C PRO A 40 5.21 -2.55 -17.08
N GLY A 41 4.94 -3.61 -16.31
CA GLY A 41 5.34 -3.74 -14.92
C GLY A 41 4.37 -3.15 -13.90
N ASP A 42 3.27 -2.55 -14.34
CA ASP A 42 2.25 -1.98 -13.46
C ASP A 42 1.02 -2.92 -13.39
N THR A 43 -0.10 -2.53 -14.00
CA THR A 43 -1.41 -3.14 -13.76
C THR A 43 -1.69 -4.36 -14.64
N VAL A 44 -1.32 -4.30 -15.91
CA VAL A 44 -1.79 -5.30 -16.90
C VAL A 44 -1.07 -6.64 -16.73
N GLN A 45 0.17 -6.62 -16.25
CA GLN A 45 1.01 -7.79 -16.16
C GLN A 45 0.92 -8.51 -14.80
N LEU A 46 0.49 -7.82 -13.74
CA LEU A 46 0.54 -8.32 -12.37
C LEU A 46 -0.84 -8.18 -11.70
N LYS A 47 -1.49 -9.31 -11.43
CA LYS A 47 -2.86 -9.37 -10.90
C LYS A 47 -3.08 -8.60 -9.58
N ASN A 48 -2.06 -8.54 -8.73
CA ASN A 48 -2.12 -7.92 -7.40
C ASN A 48 -1.42 -6.56 -7.34
N VAL A 49 -1.09 -5.98 -8.48
CA VAL A 49 -0.45 -4.66 -8.57
C VAL A 49 -1.36 -3.75 -9.37
N SER A 50 -1.49 -2.51 -8.91
CA SER A 50 -2.22 -1.47 -9.62
C SER A 50 -1.40 -0.19 -9.56
N GLY A 51 -0.96 0.27 -10.73
CA GLY A 51 -0.29 1.56 -10.87
C GLY A 51 -1.31 2.64 -11.23
N TYR A 52 -1.12 3.84 -10.70
CA TYR A 52 -2.01 4.98 -10.93
C TYR A 52 -1.19 6.23 -11.18
N PHE A 53 -1.67 7.08 -12.09
CA PHE A 53 -1.25 8.47 -12.23
C PHE A 53 -2.29 9.37 -11.57
N THR A 54 -1.87 10.26 -10.67
CA THR A 54 -2.78 11.06 -9.86
C THR A 54 -2.20 12.43 -9.49
N ASN A 55 -3.08 13.34 -9.08
CA ASN A 55 -2.71 14.61 -8.45
C ASN A 55 -2.99 14.63 -6.95
N LEU A 56 -3.34 13.47 -6.37
CA LEU A 56 -3.55 13.32 -4.94
C LEU A 56 -2.20 13.37 -4.20
N THR A 57 -2.23 14.00 -3.03
CA THR A 57 -1.10 14.00 -2.10
C THR A 57 -0.90 12.62 -1.47
N ARG A 58 0.32 12.31 -1.01
CA ARG A 58 0.61 11.13 -0.17
C ARG A 58 -0.49 10.86 0.87
N ARG A 59 -0.87 11.88 1.65
CA ARG A 59 -1.86 11.72 2.73
C ARG A 59 -3.23 11.29 2.20
N GLU A 60 -3.69 11.84 1.08
CA GLU A 60 -4.98 11.47 0.48
C GLU A 60 -4.96 10.04 -0.04
N VAL A 61 -3.87 9.62 -0.69
CA VAL A 61 -3.68 8.24 -1.16
C VAL A 61 -3.69 7.25 0.00
N ILE A 62 -2.92 7.53 1.05
CA ILE A 62 -2.82 6.66 2.22
C ILE A 62 -4.15 6.60 2.97
N ASN A 63 -4.82 7.74 3.19
CA ASN A 63 -6.12 7.77 3.84
C ASN A 63 -7.20 7.02 3.05
N HIS A 64 -7.14 7.07 1.71
CA HIS A 64 -8.02 6.29 0.87
C HIS A 64 -7.88 4.79 1.15
N TYR A 65 -6.65 4.26 1.14
CA TYR A 65 -6.43 2.84 1.42
C TYR A 65 -6.72 2.48 2.88
N LEU A 66 -6.30 3.30 3.85
CA LEU A 66 -6.62 3.12 5.27
C LEU A 66 -8.12 3.02 5.52
N SER A 67 -8.97 3.70 4.74
CA SER A 67 -10.43 3.64 4.90
C SER A 67 -11.02 2.24 4.70
N PHE A 68 -10.33 1.34 3.99
CA PHE A 68 -10.73 -0.06 3.84
C PHE A 68 -10.25 -0.94 4.99
N TYR A 69 -9.25 -0.50 5.76
CA TYR A 69 -8.66 -1.22 6.88
C TYR A 69 -9.22 -0.72 8.21
N ASN A 70 -10.41 -1.18 8.58
CA ASN A 70 -10.99 -0.92 9.90
C ASN A 70 -10.82 -2.15 10.80
N HIS A 71 -9.59 -2.40 11.27
CA HIS A 71 -9.28 -3.56 12.12
C HIS A 71 -8.36 -3.20 13.28
N PRO A 72 -8.61 -3.66 14.52
CA PRO A 72 -7.81 -3.31 15.70
C PRO A 72 -6.36 -3.85 15.65
N LEU A 73 -6.10 -4.87 14.84
CA LEU A 73 -4.76 -5.44 14.63
C LEU A 73 -4.01 -4.82 13.45
N LEU A 74 -4.54 -3.78 12.81
CA LEU A 74 -3.86 -3.10 11.71
C LEU A 74 -2.57 -2.47 12.21
N ILE A 75 -1.47 -2.78 11.53
CA ILE A 75 -0.18 -2.14 11.77
C ILE A 75 0.16 -1.30 10.54
N HIS A 76 0.42 -0.02 10.77
CA HIS A 76 0.81 0.93 9.73
C HIS A 76 2.30 1.24 9.87
N LEU A 77 3.08 0.89 8.85
CA LEU A 77 4.52 1.09 8.81
C LEU A 77 4.89 2.10 7.73
N ASN A 78 5.81 3.01 8.07
CA ASN A 78 6.43 3.94 7.13
C ASN A 78 7.87 3.49 6.88
N HIS A 79 8.18 3.14 5.63
CA HIS A 79 9.50 2.67 5.23
C HIS A 79 10.29 3.78 4.53
N PRO A 80 11.63 3.73 4.58
CA PRO A 80 12.45 4.59 3.74
C PRO A 80 12.18 4.29 2.25
N PRO A 81 12.10 5.32 1.38
CA PRO A 81 11.76 5.14 -0.04
C PRO A 81 12.75 4.24 -0.79
N GLU A 82 14.01 4.17 -0.35
CA GLU A 82 15.04 3.29 -0.92
C GLU A 82 14.66 1.81 -0.81
N LYS A 83 13.87 1.43 0.21
CA LYS A 83 13.41 0.06 0.42
C LYS A 83 12.45 -0.40 -0.69
N SER A 84 11.85 0.51 -1.45
CA SER A 84 11.06 0.15 -2.64
C SER A 84 11.89 -0.61 -3.67
N LYS A 85 13.20 -0.31 -3.75
CA LYS A 85 14.14 -0.95 -4.67
C LYS A 85 14.44 -2.40 -4.33
N THR A 86 14.32 -2.75 -3.05
CA THR A 86 14.51 -4.12 -2.57
C THR A 86 13.22 -4.91 -2.54
N ILE A 87 12.07 -4.26 -2.31
CA ILE A 87 10.76 -4.92 -2.24
C ILE A 87 10.18 -5.19 -3.63
N PHE A 88 10.26 -4.23 -4.56
CA PHE A 88 9.60 -4.35 -5.87
C PHE A 88 10.59 -4.65 -7.00
N ARG A 89 11.49 -3.70 -7.29
CA ARG A 89 12.52 -3.79 -8.32
C ARG A 89 13.56 -2.69 -8.12
N ASP A 90 14.80 -2.98 -8.46
CA ASP A 90 15.95 -2.09 -8.35
C ASP A 90 15.78 -0.70 -8.98
N THR A 91 15.01 -0.64 -10.07
CA THR A 91 14.69 0.57 -10.83
C THR A 91 13.49 1.36 -10.29
N MET A 92 12.85 0.90 -9.22
CA MET A 92 11.66 1.55 -8.67
C MET A 92 12.00 2.96 -8.17
N GLN A 93 11.26 3.95 -8.66
CA GLN A 93 11.27 5.30 -8.14
C GLN A 93 10.23 5.42 -7.02
N SER A 94 10.60 6.15 -5.97
CA SER A 94 9.78 6.29 -4.77
C SER A 94 10.12 7.60 -4.08
N TYR A 95 9.09 8.32 -3.67
CA TYR A 95 9.18 9.41 -2.71
C TYR A 95 8.75 8.94 -1.32
N TYR A 96 7.77 8.05 -1.25
CA TYR A 96 7.35 7.39 -0.02
C TYR A 96 7.00 5.92 -0.26
N LEU A 97 7.17 5.14 0.80
CA LEU A 97 6.74 3.75 0.85
C LEU A 97 6.07 3.48 2.20
N GLU A 98 4.80 3.10 2.15
CA GLU A 98 4.04 2.72 3.34
C GLU A 98 3.55 1.28 3.21
N GLU A 99 3.32 0.65 4.35
CA GLU A 99 2.84 -0.73 4.44
C GLU A 99 1.71 -0.82 5.46
N LEU A 100 0.59 -1.38 5.04
CA LEU A 100 -0.55 -1.72 5.89
C LEU A 100 -0.55 -3.23 6.10
N VAL A 101 -0.30 -3.66 7.34
CA VAL A 101 -0.17 -5.07 7.70
C VAL A 101 -1.36 -5.52 8.51
N LEU A 102 -2.03 -6.57 8.04
CA LEU A 102 -2.94 -7.38 8.83
C LEU A 102 -2.23 -8.69 9.17
N PRO A 103 -1.79 -8.89 10.43
CA PRO A 103 -0.97 -10.04 10.81
C PRO A 103 -1.60 -11.38 10.38
N PHE A 104 -0.81 -12.28 9.79
CA PHE A 104 -1.28 -13.58 9.29
C PHE A 104 -2.32 -13.53 8.15
N LYS A 105 -2.58 -12.35 7.56
CA LYS A 105 -3.53 -12.18 6.46
C LYS A 105 -2.85 -11.64 5.22
N GLU A 106 -2.37 -10.41 5.30
CA GLU A 106 -1.82 -9.71 4.15
C GLU A 106 -0.95 -8.54 4.56
N SER A 107 -0.21 -8.05 3.57
CA SER A 107 0.50 -6.78 3.60
C SER A 107 0.21 -6.03 2.32
N LEU A 108 -0.33 -4.81 2.44
CA LEU A 108 -0.52 -3.89 1.34
C LEU A 108 0.61 -2.87 1.35
N PHE A 109 1.45 -2.92 0.33
CA PHE A 109 2.47 -1.89 0.10
C PHE A 109 1.91 -0.78 -0.78
N ILE A 110 2.11 0.46 -0.35
CA ILE A 110 1.70 1.68 -1.07
C ILE A 110 2.95 2.49 -1.35
N ASN A 111 3.40 2.44 -2.60
CA ASN A 111 4.52 3.23 -3.10
C ASN A 111 3.98 4.44 -3.88
N GLY A 112 4.54 5.62 -3.65
CA GLY A 112 4.24 6.79 -4.46
C GLY A 112 5.51 7.53 -4.86
N TYR A 113 5.58 7.96 -6.11
CA TYR A 113 6.66 8.76 -6.64
C TYR A 113 6.16 10.16 -6.97
N GLU A 114 6.55 11.15 -6.17
CA GLU A 114 6.23 12.55 -6.43
C GLU A 114 7.45 13.23 -7.06
N TRP A 115 7.42 13.49 -8.37
CA TRP A 115 8.59 14.01 -9.10
C TRP A 115 9.06 15.38 -8.58
N GLU A 116 8.13 16.21 -8.07
CA GLU A 116 8.43 17.51 -7.47
C GLU A 116 9.19 17.38 -6.15
N ASN A 117 8.94 16.30 -5.40
CA ASN A 117 9.49 16.04 -4.08
C ASN A 117 10.58 14.96 -4.07
N ASP A 118 11.03 14.53 -5.26
CA ASP A 118 12.04 13.49 -5.43
C ASP A 118 13.31 13.80 -4.61
N VAL A 119 13.59 12.91 -3.65
CA VAL A 119 14.71 13.03 -2.71
C VAL A 119 16.06 12.67 -3.36
N PHE A 120 16.04 11.95 -4.48
CA PHE A 120 17.25 11.50 -5.17
C PHE A 120 17.72 12.48 -6.25
N THR A 121 16.83 13.32 -6.75
CA THR A 121 17.12 14.31 -7.79
C THR A 121 17.23 15.72 -7.20
N LYS A 122 18.31 16.43 -7.57
CA LYS A 122 18.49 17.85 -7.18
C LYS A 122 17.29 18.68 -7.69
N PRO A 123 16.76 19.65 -6.90
CA PRO A 123 15.56 20.41 -7.25
C PRO A 123 15.56 21.01 -8.67
N GLU A 124 16.69 21.58 -9.08
CA GLU A 124 16.87 22.20 -10.42
C GLU A 124 16.69 21.21 -11.59
N LYS A 125 16.84 19.92 -11.34
CA LYS A 125 16.76 18.86 -12.35
C LYS A 125 15.46 18.05 -12.32
N ARG A 126 14.59 18.27 -11.33
CA ARG A 126 13.36 17.48 -11.13
C ARG A 126 12.36 17.63 -12.26
N ILE A 127 12.34 18.77 -12.94
CA ILE A 127 11.44 19.06 -14.06
C ILE A 127 11.59 18.01 -15.18
N ALA A 128 12.78 17.42 -15.35
CA ALA A 128 13.01 16.36 -16.32
C ALA A 128 12.27 15.05 -15.99
N ASN A 129 11.90 14.83 -14.73
CA ASN A 129 11.21 13.63 -14.26
C ASN A 129 9.68 13.79 -14.24
N LYS A 130 9.15 14.85 -14.85
CA LYS A 130 7.72 15.14 -14.85
C LYS A 130 6.92 13.98 -15.41
N LEU A 131 5.99 13.46 -14.61
CA LEU A 131 5.12 12.37 -15.00
C LEU A 131 4.11 12.87 -16.03
N THR A 132 4.14 12.30 -17.22
CA THR A 132 3.18 12.60 -18.28
C THR A 132 2.63 11.30 -18.83
N TYR A 133 1.31 11.17 -18.82
CA TYR A 133 0.60 10.01 -19.32
C TYR A 133 -0.59 10.46 -20.17
N ASN A 134 -0.72 9.92 -21.38
CA ASN A 134 -1.74 10.32 -22.37
C ASN A 134 -1.83 11.85 -22.62
N GLY A 135 -0.70 12.56 -22.59
CA GLY A 135 -0.64 14.01 -22.82
C GLY A 135 -1.03 14.87 -21.63
N VAL A 136 -1.34 14.27 -20.47
CA VAL A 136 -1.64 14.97 -19.22
C VAL A 136 -0.48 14.80 -18.24
N SER A 137 -0.10 15.87 -17.55
CA SER A 137 0.89 15.81 -16.49
C SER A 137 0.26 15.51 -15.13
N TYR A 138 0.94 14.70 -14.33
CA TYR A 138 0.53 14.32 -12.99
C TYR A 138 1.60 14.66 -11.96
N SER A 139 1.21 14.86 -10.71
CA SER A 139 2.17 15.06 -9.62
C SER A 139 2.74 13.74 -9.09
N ALA A 140 1.97 12.65 -9.16
CA ALA A 140 2.32 11.33 -8.65
C ALA A 140 1.84 10.17 -9.54
#